data_AF-A0A3D3PIU2-F1
#
_entry.id   AF-A0A3D3PIU2-F1
#
_cell.length_a   1.000
_cell.length_b   1.000
_cell.length_c   1.000
_cell.angle_alpha   90.00
_cell.angle_beta   90.00
_cell.angle_gamma   90.00
#
_symmetry.space_group_name_H-M   'P 1'
#
loop_
_entity.id
_entity.type
_entity.pdbx_description
1 polymer ?
#
loop_
_entity_poly.entity_id
_entity_poly.type
_entity_poly.pdbx_seq_one_letter_code
_entity_poly.pdbx_strand_id
1 'polypeptide(L)'
;MNALDFRAGPKALEHIRRHGLRAQDIAVVPAAAGGPKGLILQSLDQWLFGHWLPSAPRERTLLGASIGAWRMAAACHADPVAA
;
A
#
# COMPACT_ATOMS: atom_id res chain seq x y z
N MET A 1 6.79 -10.09 -20.57
CA MET A 1 7.32 -9.48 -19.34
C MET A 1 6.14 -9.20 -18.42
N ASN A 2 6.20 -9.61 -17.16
CA ASN A 2 5.20 -9.21 -16.16
C ASN A 2 5.61 -7.84 -15.59
N ALA A 3 4.66 -6.90 -15.52
CA ALA A 3 4.90 -5.57 -14.96
C ALA A 3 5.10 -5.57 -13.44
N LEU A 4 4.74 -6.67 -12.76
CA LEU A 4 4.78 -6.83 -11.31
C LEU A 4 5.45 -8.16 -10.92
N ASP A 5 6.32 -8.11 -9.91
CA ASP A 5 6.89 -9.27 -9.21
C ASP A 5 6.32 -9.31 -7.78
N PHE A 6 5.69 -10.43 -7.41
CA PHE A 6 5.09 -10.62 -6.09
C PHE A 6 5.91 -11.63 -5.30
N ARG A 7 6.48 -11.16 -4.18
CA ARG A 7 7.26 -12.01 -3.26
C ARG A 7 6.50 -12.18 -1.97
N ALA A 8 6.28 -13.44 -1.58
CA ALA A 8 5.59 -13.80 -0.36
C ALA A 8 6.25 -15.04 0.26
N GLY A 9 6.30 -15.09 1.59
CA GLY A 9 6.68 -16.31 2.30
C GLY A 9 5.64 -17.43 2.12
N PRO A 10 5.97 -18.70 2.42
CA PRO A 10 5.10 -19.84 2.10
C PRO A 10 3.67 -19.72 2.64
N LYS A 11 3.52 -19.30 3.91
CA LYS A 11 2.21 -19.11 4.55
C LYS A 11 1.37 -18.01 3.88
N ALA A 12 1.99 -16.88 3.58
CA ALA A 12 1.31 -15.77 2.92
C ALA A 12 0.90 -16.15 1.49
N LEU A 13 1.76 -16.87 0.77
CA LEU A 13 1.46 -17.33 -0.59
C LEU A 13 0.31 -18.34 -0.62
N GLU A 14 0.26 -19.29 0.31
CA GLU A 14 -0.86 -20.24 0.46
C GLU A 14 -2.17 -19.51 0.76
N HIS A 15 -2.14 -18.56 1.69
CA HIS A 15 -3.31 -17.72 2.03
C HIS A 15 -3.82 -16.93 0.83
N ILE A 16 -2.92 -16.23 0.11
CA ILE A 16 -3.27 -15.44 -1.09
C ILE A 16 -3.82 -16.35 -2.20
N ARG A 17 -3.27 -17.55 -2.39
CA ARG A 17 -3.80 -18.51 -3.38
C ARG A 17 -5.22 -18.97 -3.06
N ARG A 18 -5.55 -19.15 -1.78
CA ARG A 18 -6.89 -19.58 -1.35
C ARG A 18 -7.93 -18.48 -1.36
N HIS A 19 -7.54 -17.26 -0.98
CA HIS A 19 -8.49 -16.18 -0.69
C HIS A 19 -8.35 -14.96 -1.60
N GLY A 20 -7.34 -14.93 -2.47
CA GLY A 20 -6.90 -13.72 -3.14
C GLY A 20 -6.14 -12.77 -2.20
N LEU A 21 -5.58 -11.70 -2.76
CA LEU A 21 -5.03 -10.59 -1.98
C LEU A 21 -6.19 -9.69 -1.54
N ARG A 22 -6.48 -9.63 -0.24
CA ARG A 22 -7.62 -8.87 0.30
C ARG A 22 -7.14 -7.74 1.21
N ALA A 23 -7.80 -6.59 1.15
CA ALA A 23 -7.46 -5.42 1.97
C ALA A 23 -7.51 -5.69 3.48
N GLN A 24 -8.39 -6.59 3.94
CA GLN A 24 -8.52 -6.99 5.34
C GLN A 24 -7.26 -7.70 5.89
N ASP A 25 -6.51 -8.37 5.00
CA ASP A 25 -5.32 -9.15 5.34
C ASP A 25 -4.06 -8.25 5.42
N ILE A 26 -4.17 -6.96 5.06
CA ILE A 26 -3.06 -6.00 5.09
C ILE A 26 -3.13 -5.16 6.36
N ALA A 27 -2.21 -5.43 7.29
CA ALA A 27 -2.06 -4.69 8.54
C ALA A 27 -0.97 -3.61 8.50
N VAL A 28 0.03 -3.76 7.61
CA VAL A 28 1.21 -2.90 7.55
C VAL A 28 1.52 -2.55 6.10
N VAL A 29 1.84 -1.26 5.85
CA VAL A 29 2.28 -0.79 4.53
C VAL A 29 3.64 -0.07 4.69
N PRO A 30 4.75 -0.72 4.30
CA PRO A 30 6.06 -0.07 4.26
C PRO A 30 6.31 0.63 2.91
N ALA A 31 6.86 1.84 2.96
CA ALA A 31 7.21 2.64 1.79
C ALA A 31 8.69 3.01 1.79
N ALA A 32 9.45 2.44 0.85
CA ALA A 32 10.87 2.72 0.71
C ALA A 32 11.16 4.10 0.09
N ALA A 33 12.29 4.70 0.47
CA ALA A 33 12.84 5.90 -0.17
C ALA A 33 13.15 5.67 -1.66
N GLY A 34 13.31 6.76 -2.43
CA GLY A 34 13.77 6.75 -3.82
C GLY A 34 13.16 7.88 -4.64
N GLY A 35 14.00 8.78 -5.17
CA GLY A 35 13.64 10.10 -5.71
C GLY A 35 12.25 10.22 -6.33
N PRO A 36 12.04 9.77 -7.58
CA PRO A 36 10.79 9.99 -8.30
C PRO A 36 9.64 9.07 -7.89
N LYS A 37 9.79 8.22 -6.84
CA LYS A 37 8.73 7.27 -6.44
C LYS A 37 7.44 7.97 -6.05
N GLY A 38 7.50 9.15 -5.44
CA GLY A 38 6.31 9.93 -5.10
C GLY A 38 5.51 10.32 -6.34
N LEU A 39 6.18 10.64 -7.44
CA LEU A 39 5.53 11.02 -8.70
C LEU A 39 4.95 9.80 -9.42
N ILE A 40 5.72 8.71 -9.49
CA ILE A 40 5.35 7.52 -10.27
C ILE A 40 4.29 6.68 -9.55
N LEU A 41 4.28 6.66 -8.22
CA LEU A 41 3.35 5.85 -7.42
C LEU A 41 2.13 6.63 -6.95
N GLN A 42 1.98 7.91 -7.29
CA GLN A 42 0.87 8.75 -6.82
C GLN A 42 -0.50 8.12 -7.11
N SER A 43 -0.78 7.74 -8.36
CA SER A 43 -2.07 7.14 -8.72
C SER A 43 -2.30 5.78 -8.04
N LEU A 44 -1.23 5.03 -7.76
CA LEU A 44 -1.32 3.80 -6.99
C LEU A 44 -1.69 4.10 -5.53
N ASP A 45 -1.08 5.11 -4.93
CA ASP A 45 -1.37 5.53 -3.55
C ASP A 45 -2.80 6.05 -3.43
N GLN A 46 -3.26 6.89 -4.36
CA GLN A 46 -4.64 7.38 -4.40
C GLN A 46 -5.65 6.22 -4.49
N TRP A 47 -5.39 5.22 -5.34
CA TRP A 47 -6.23 4.03 -5.41
C TRP A 47 -6.16 3.17 -4.13
N LEU A 48 -4.95 2.96 -3.61
CA LEU A 48 -4.70 2.11 -2.45
C LEU A 48 -5.37 2.67 -1.19
N PHE A 49 -5.14 3.96 -0.89
CA PHE A 49 -5.61 4.61 0.32
C PHE A 49 -7.01 5.22 0.18
N GLY A 50 -7.41 5.64 -1.01
CA GLY A 50 -8.75 6.21 -1.27
C GLY A 50 -9.84 5.18 -1.54
N HIS A 51 -9.49 3.98 -2.04
CA HIS A 51 -10.49 3.00 -2.48
C HIS A 51 -10.27 1.59 -1.93
N TRP A 52 -9.08 1.02 -2.08
CA TRP A 52 -8.90 -0.41 -1.78
C TRP A 52 -8.81 -0.71 -0.29
N LEU A 53 -7.95 -0.04 0.48
CA LEU A 53 -7.83 -0.26 1.92
C LEU A 53 -9.09 0.15 2.71
N PRO A 54 -9.80 1.25 2.38
CA PRO A 54 -11.07 1.60 3.03
C PRO A 54 -12.17 0.55 2.87
N SER A 55 -12.11 -0.32 1.84
CA SER A 55 -13.07 -1.43 1.68
C SER A 55 -13.06 -2.43 2.84
N ALA A 56 -12.02 -2.42 3.68
CA ALA A 56 -11.92 -3.19 4.92
C ALA A 56 -11.40 -2.29 6.06
N PRO A 57 -12.27 -1.54 6.76
CA PRO A 57 -11.86 -0.63 7.82
C PRO A 57 -11.16 -1.36 8.98
N ARG A 58 -9.94 -0.91 9.31
CA ARG A 58 -9.16 -1.36 10.46
C ARG A 58 -8.00 -0.41 10.70
N GLU A 59 -7.45 -0.45 11.91
CA GLU A 59 -6.17 0.18 12.21
C GLU A 59 -5.05 -0.50 11.39
N ARG A 60 -4.14 0.32 10.86
CA ARG A 60 -3.01 -0.08 10.02
C ARG A 60 -1.78 0.72 10.39
N THR A 61 -0.62 0.08 10.33
CA THR A 61 0.67 0.75 10.53
C THR A 61 1.26 1.15 9.19
N LEU A 62 1.45 2.45 8.98
CA LEU A 62 2.12 3.00 7.81
C LEU A 62 3.55 3.39 8.18
N LEU A 63 4.53 2.88 7.44
CA LEU A 63 5.95 3.08 7.73
C LEU A 63 6.63 3.61 6.48
N GLY A 64 7.49 4.63 6.60
CA GLY A 64 8.20 5.15 5.43
C GLY A 64 9.51 5.84 5.76
N ALA A 65 10.39 5.93 4.76
CA ALA A 65 11.64 6.68 4.83
C ALA A 65 11.71 7.70 3.68
N SER A 66 12.15 8.93 3.97
CA SER A 66 12.24 10.02 2.99
C SER A 66 10.91 10.18 2.22
N ILE A 67 10.91 10.16 0.88
CA ILE A 67 9.67 10.23 0.08
C ILE A 67 8.65 9.14 0.43
N GLY A 68 9.10 7.98 0.92
CA GLY A 68 8.19 6.95 1.44
C GLY A 68 7.41 7.43 2.67
N ALA A 69 8.04 8.21 3.56
CA ALA A 69 7.38 8.79 4.72
C ALA A 69 6.34 9.84 4.30
N TRP A 70 6.66 10.69 3.32
CA TRP A 70 5.71 11.67 2.78
C TRP A 70 4.47 11.01 2.17
N ARG A 71 4.65 9.90 1.43
CA ARG A 71 3.53 9.11 0.89
C ARG A 71 2.64 8.53 1.99
N MET A 72 3.23 8.00 3.06
CA MET A 72 2.47 7.49 4.20
C MET A 72 1.79 8.62 5.00
N ALA A 73 2.41 9.81 5.08
CA ALA A 73 1.81 10.96 5.71
C ALA A 73 0.57 11.44 4.93
N ALA A 74 0.66 11.57 3.60
CA ALA A 74 -0.48 11.91 2.73
C ALA A 74 -1.65 10.92 2.90
N ALA A 75 -1.35 9.63 3.01
CA ALA A 75 -2.34 8.58 3.26
C ALA A 75 -3.11 8.73 4.59
N CYS A 76 -2.58 9.49 5.56
CA CYS A 76 -3.22 9.75 6.84
C CYS A 76 -4.13 11.00 6.83
N HIS A 77 -4.22 11.73 5.73
CA HIS A 77 -5.16 12.86 5.61
C HIS A 77 -6.61 12.38 5.57
N ALA A 78 -7.54 13.28 5.92
CA ALA A 78 -8.97 13.01 5.84
C ALA A 78 -9.42 12.66 4.41
N ASP A 79 -8.76 13.27 3.40
CA ASP A 79 -8.87 12.91 2.00
C ASP A 79 -7.49 12.57 1.45
N PRO A 80 -7.11 11.28 1.41
CA PRO A 80 -5.81 10.84 0.89
C PRO A 80 -5.70 10.92 -0.63
N VAL A 81 -6.80 11.16 -1.36
CA VAL A 81 -6.77 11.31 -2.83
C VAL A 81 -6.37 12.73 -3.21
N ALA A 82 -6.79 13.73 -2.41
CA ALA A 82 -6.48 15.14 -2.61
C ALA A 82 -5.19 15.64 -1.94
N ALA A 83 -4.57 14.84 -1.06
CA ALA A 83 -3.32 15.16 -0.35
C ALA A 83 -2.07 15.06 -1.24
#